data_AF-A0A8H8JHB0-F1
#
_entry.id   AF-A0A8H8JHB0-F1
#
_cell.length_a   1.000
_cell.length_b   1.000
_cell.length_c   1.000
_cell.angle_alpha   90.00
_cell.angle_beta   90.00
_cell.angle_gamma   90.00
#
_symmetry.space_group_name_H-M   'P 1'
#
loop_
_entity.id
_entity.type
_entity.pdbx_description
1 polymer ?
#
loop_
_entity_poly.entity_id
_entity_poly.type
_entity_poly.pdbx_seq_one_letter_code
_entity_poly.pdbx_strand_id
1 'polypeptide(L)'
;MEIRVQVTQYVTDRIAALRQQAIEATAKGSEAVQGAYQNVSVVRANAMKFLPNFFQKDQASLSKIFFLFPDPHFKARKHKARIISPTLLAEYAYVLRPGGIVYTVTDVEDLHLWMVAHLEAFPAFERIPDDEAMTDPVTPHILNATEEGKKVERNKGQKWIALFRRKDRPVRE
;
A
#
# COMPACT_ATOMS: atom_id res chain seq x y z
N MET A 1 3.13 14.68 -13.52
CA MET A 1 2.13 14.07 -12.64
C MET A 1 1.80 15.11 -11.59
N GLU A 2 0.64 15.74 -11.73
CA GLU A 2 0.18 16.75 -10.78
C GLU A 2 -0.32 16.04 -9.52
N ILE A 3 0.24 16.38 -8.36
CA ILE A 3 -0.21 15.82 -7.09
C ILE A 3 -1.33 16.72 -6.58
N ARG A 4 -2.56 16.23 -6.64
CA ARG A 4 -3.77 17.00 -6.28
C ARG A 4 -3.73 17.39 -4.80
N VAL A 5 -3.71 18.70 -4.53
CA VAL A 5 -3.73 19.25 -3.16
C VAL A 5 -4.98 18.82 -2.38
N GLN A 6 -6.10 18.74 -3.08
CA GLN A 6 -7.41 18.40 -2.50
C GLN A 6 -7.43 17.04 -1.78
N VAL A 7 -6.70 16.04 -2.29
CA VAL A 7 -6.67 14.70 -1.68
C VAL A 7 -5.94 14.74 -0.36
N THR A 8 -4.78 15.39 -0.31
CA THR A 8 -4.02 15.54 0.94
C THR A 8 -4.83 16.32 1.96
N GLN A 9 -5.48 17.42 1.56
CA GLN A 9 -6.32 18.21 2.46
C GLN A 9 -7.48 17.38 3.03
N TYR A 10 -8.21 16.67 2.16
CA TYR A 10 -9.31 15.79 2.58
C TYR A 10 -8.86 14.76 3.63
N VAL A 11 -7.71 14.12 3.42
CA VAL A 11 -7.19 13.12 4.37
C VAL A 11 -6.75 13.78 5.67
N THR A 12 -6.08 14.94 5.62
CA THR A 12 -5.71 15.71 6.81
C THR A 12 -6.94 16.07 7.65
N ASP A 13 -7.98 16.61 7.02
CA ASP A 13 -9.22 16.99 7.68
C ASP A 13 -9.93 15.77 8.28
N ARG A 14 -9.90 14.64 7.56
CA ARG A 14 -10.48 13.39 8.05
C ARG A 14 -9.76 12.86 9.27
N ILE A 15 -8.42 12.90 9.29
CA ILE A 15 -7.62 12.51 10.46
C ILE A 15 -7.94 13.42 11.65
N ALA A 16 -7.99 14.74 11.45
CA ALA A 16 -8.30 15.71 12.50
C ALA A 16 -9.70 15.47 13.10
N ALA A 17 -10.71 15.26 12.25
CA ALA A 17 -12.07 14.95 12.68
C ALA A 17 -12.16 13.65 13.48
N LEU A 18 -11.48 12.58 13.04
CA LEU A 18 -11.46 11.30 13.76
C LEU A 18 -10.76 11.39 15.11
N ARG A 19 -9.68 12.19 15.22
CA ARG A 19 -9.02 12.47 16.50
C ARG A 19 -9.95 13.19 17.46
N GLN A 20 -10.68 14.20 16.98
CA GLN A 20 -11.66 14.94 17.79
C GLN A 20 -12.79 14.02 18.28
N GLN A 21 -13.32 13.16 17.41
CA GLN A 21 -14.33 12.17 17.77
C GLN A 21 -13.83 11.17 18.82
N ALA A 22 -12.56 10.74 18.73
CA ALA A 22 -11.97 9.84 19.71
C ALA A 22 -11.84 10.50 21.10
N ILE A 23 -11.49 11.79 21.15
CA ILE A 23 -11.43 12.57 22.40
C ILE A 23 -12.84 12.67 23.02
N GLU A 24 -13.85 13.01 22.22
CA GLU A 24 -15.23 13.12 22.67
C GLU A 24 -15.81 11.78 23.14
N ALA A 25 -15.50 10.67 22.46
CA ALA A 25 -15.93 9.34 22.85
C ALA A 25 -15.32 8.94 24.21
N THR A 26 -14.04 9.26 24.42
CA THR A 26 -13.35 9.03 25.70
C THR A 26 -13.98 9.85 26.82
N ALA A 27 -14.31 11.13 26.57
CA ALA A 27 -14.98 11.99 27.54
C ALA A 27 -16.39 11.50 27.92
N LYS A 28 -17.07 10.78 27.00
CA LYS A 28 -18.39 10.17 27.21
C LYS A 28 -18.34 8.77 27.82
N GLY A 29 -17.16 8.29 28.23
CA GLY A 29 -16.98 6.96 28.83
C GLY A 29 -17.14 5.79 27.86
N SER A 30 -17.09 6.04 26.54
CA SER A 30 -17.09 4.98 25.52
C SER A 30 -15.69 4.38 25.38
N GLU A 31 -15.63 3.14 24.88
CA GLU A 31 -14.36 2.43 24.66
C GLU A 31 -13.46 3.22 23.70
N ALA A 32 -12.27 3.59 24.17
CA ALA A 32 -11.36 4.43 23.42
C ALA A 32 -10.72 3.64 22.27
N VAL A 33 -10.79 4.17 21.05
CA VAL A 33 -10.03 3.63 19.91
C VAL A 33 -8.54 3.68 20.24
N GLN A 34 -7.87 2.52 20.19
CA GLN A 34 -6.46 2.41 20.54
C GLN A 34 -5.60 3.43 19.76
N GLY A 35 -4.84 4.24 20.50
CA GLY A 35 -3.97 5.28 19.94
C GLY A 35 -4.68 6.49 19.35
N ALA A 36 -6.03 6.57 19.39
CA ALA A 36 -6.84 7.73 19.00
C ALA A 36 -6.42 8.39 17.67
N TYR A 37 -6.06 7.58 16.66
CA TYR A 37 -5.58 8.04 15.35
C TYR A 37 -4.31 8.92 15.38
N GLN A 38 -3.51 8.86 16.44
CA GLN A 38 -2.24 9.59 16.54
C GLN A 38 -1.10 8.95 15.74
N ASN A 39 -1.25 7.67 15.38
CA ASN A 39 -0.30 6.88 14.62
C ASN A 39 -0.51 6.92 13.09
N VAL A 40 -1.35 7.83 12.58
CA VAL A 40 -1.63 7.99 11.15
C VAL A 40 -1.37 9.43 10.70
N SER A 41 -0.84 9.58 9.48
CA SER A 41 -0.56 10.87 8.85
C SER A 41 -0.62 10.74 7.32
N VAL A 42 -0.57 11.88 6.63
CA VAL A 42 -0.56 11.95 5.17
C VAL A 42 0.54 12.89 4.70
N VAL A 43 1.23 12.52 3.62
CA VAL A 43 2.27 13.33 2.99
C VAL A 43 1.98 13.47 1.52
N ARG A 44 2.04 14.70 1.02
CA ARG A 44 1.91 15.00 -0.40
C ARG A 44 3.26 14.78 -1.09
N ALA A 45 3.45 13.62 -1.70
CA ALA A 45 4.68 13.30 -2.42
C ALA A 45 4.44 12.40 -3.63
N ASN A 46 5.36 12.44 -4.59
CA ASN A 46 5.42 11.44 -5.65
C ASN A 46 6.21 10.22 -5.15
N ALA A 47 5.49 9.16 -4.79
CA ALA A 47 6.11 7.92 -4.30
C ALA A 47 7.04 7.26 -5.33
N MET A 48 6.85 7.49 -6.63
CA MET A 48 7.73 6.94 -7.67
C MET A 48 9.06 7.69 -7.83
N LYS A 49 9.25 8.81 -7.13
CA LYS A 49 10.44 9.67 -7.27
C LYS A 49 11.19 9.89 -5.98
N PHE A 50 10.47 9.93 -4.86
CA PHE A 50 11.02 10.45 -3.61
C PHE A 50 10.94 9.45 -2.46
N LEU A 51 10.49 8.21 -2.70
CA LEU A 51 10.34 7.25 -1.61
C LEU A 51 11.65 7.01 -0.83
N PRO A 52 12.82 6.83 -1.48
CA PRO A 52 14.10 6.68 -0.76
C PRO A 52 14.53 7.95 -0.01
N ASN A 53 13.97 9.13 -0.32
CA ASN A 53 14.29 10.37 0.38
C ASN A 53 13.59 10.46 1.74
N PHE A 54 12.50 9.70 1.95
CA PHE A 54 11.78 9.67 3.22
C PHE A 54 12.31 8.62 4.20
N PHE A 55 12.96 7.55 3.69
CA PHE A 55 13.39 6.41 4.50
C PHE A 55 14.89 6.18 4.31
N GLN A 56 15.66 6.30 5.39
CA GLN A 56 17.13 6.17 5.36
C GLN A 56 17.59 4.70 5.29
N LYS A 57 18.81 4.48 4.79
CA LYS A 57 19.38 3.16 4.44
C LYS A 57 19.55 2.21 5.63
N ASP A 58 19.97 2.76 6.74
CA ASP A 58 20.15 2.11 8.05
C ASP A 58 18.81 1.83 8.75
N GLN A 59 17.72 2.36 8.17
CA GLN A 59 16.35 2.25 8.64
C GLN A 59 15.45 1.63 7.56
N ALA A 60 15.82 0.46 7.01
CA ALA A 60 14.81 -0.38 6.36
C ALA A 60 13.74 -0.70 7.41
N SER A 61 12.75 0.18 7.52
CA SER A 61 11.89 0.37 8.69
C SER A 61 10.46 0.02 8.34
N LEU A 62 10.12 0.07 7.05
CA LEU A 62 8.82 -0.34 6.59
C LEU A 62 8.69 -1.85 6.76
N SER A 63 7.65 -2.24 7.49
CA SER A 63 7.23 -3.63 7.59
C SER A 63 6.18 -3.98 6.54
N LYS A 64 5.47 -2.99 6.00
CA LYS A 64 4.39 -3.19 5.03
C LYS A 64 4.35 -2.03 4.02
N ILE A 65 4.11 -2.34 2.74
CA ILE A 65 3.82 -1.37 1.68
C ILE A 65 2.50 -1.78 1.00
N PHE A 66 1.64 -0.82 0.71
CA PHE A 66 0.31 -1.05 0.15
C PHE A 66 0.14 -0.37 -1.20
N PHE A 67 -0.19 -1.15 -2.24
CA PHE A 67 -0.61 -0.67 -3.56
C PHE A 67 -2.07 -1.07 -3.78
N LEU A 68 -2.99 -0.19 -3.34
CA LEU A 68 -4.42 -0.46 -3.36
C LEU A 68 -5.08 0.30 -4.50
N PHE A 69 -5.61 -0.44 -5.48
CA PHE A 69 -6.27 0.05 -6.68
C PHE A 69 -5.43 1.09 -7.46
N PRO A 70 -4.16 0.79 -7.78
CA PRO A 70 -3.32 1.71 -8.56
C PRO A 70 -3.88 1.89 -9.98
N ASP A 71 -3.62 3.05 -10.60
CA ASP A 71 -4.06 3.31 -11.98
C ASP A 71 -3.45 2.27 -12.96
N PRO A 72 -4.28 1.54 -13.72
CA PRO A 72 -3.82 0.46 -14.60
C PRO A 72 -3.05 0.95 -15.82
N HIS A 73 -3.23 2.22 -16.21
CA HIS A 73 -2.60 2.80 -17.39
C HIS A 73 -2.68 1.90 -18.64
N PHE A 74 -3.89 1.52 -19.05
CA PHE A 74 -4.19 0.54 -20.11
C PHE A 74 -3.45 0.70 -21.45
N LYS A 75 -2.98 1.90 -21.80
CA LYS A 75 -2.30 2.14 -23.08
C LYS A 75 -0.82 1.77 -22.93
N ALA A 76 -0.28 0.93 -23.82
CA ALA A 76 1.13 0.49 -23.81
C ALA A 76 2.13 1.64 -23.61
N ARG A 77 1.93 2.77 -24.31
CA ARG A 77 2.77 3.98 -24.15
C ARG A 77 2.79 4.58 -22.74
N LYS A 78 1.81 4.24 -21.90
CA LYS A 78 1.66 4.68 -20.51
C LYS A 78 2.11 3.63 -19.49
N HIS A 79 2.55 2.44 -19.90
CA HIS A 79 3.01 1.40 -18.96
C HIS A 79 4.19 1.87 -18.10
N LYS A 80 5.03 2.79 -18.62
CA LYS A 80 6.11 3.44 -17.85
C LYS A 80 5.64 4.21 -16.62
N ALA A 81 4.35 4.57 -16.55
CA ALA A 81 3.77 5.28 -15.42
C ALA A 81 3.16 4.33 -14.37
N ARG A 82 3.14 3.02 -14.62
CA ARG A 82 2.62 2.06 -13.65
C ARG A 82 3.57 1.95 -12.44
N ILE A 83 3.00 1.70 -11.27
CA ILE A 83 3.72 1.75 -9.99
C ILE A 83 4.68 0.57 -9.76
N ILE A 84 4.51 -0.57 -10.46
CA ILE A 84 5.38 -1.76 -10.31
C ILE A 84 6.34 -1.93 -11.49
N SER A 85 7.47 -1.23 -11.49
CA SER A 85 8.52 -1.41 -12.51
C SER A 85 9.80 -1.96 -11.88
N PRO A 86 10.73 -2.57 -12.64
CA PRO A 86 11.98 -3.09 -12.08
C PRO A 86 12.78 -2.06 -11.29
N THR A 87 12.81 -0.80 -11.76
CA THR A 87 13.47 0.31 -11.04
C THR A 87 12.79 0.62 -9.72
N LEU A 88 11.45 0.72 -9.71
CA LEU A 88 10.69 1.00 -8.49
C LEU A 88 10.74 -0.16 -7.50
N LEU A 89 10.77 -1.40 -7.98
CA LEU A 89 10.95 -2.58 -7.14
C LEU A 89 12.28 -2.55 -6.40
N ALA A 90 13.34 -2.03 -7.01
CA ALA A 90 14.62 -1.82 -6.31
C ALA A 90 14.50 -0.79 -5.18
N GLU A 91 13.76 0.30 -5.40
CA GLU A 91 13.48 1.30 -4.37
C GLU A 91 12.61 0.75 -3.24
N TYR A 92 11.56 -0.02 -3.56
CA TYR A 92 10.71 -0.67 -2.56
C TYR A 92 11.49 -1.69 -1.75
N ALA A 93 12.33 -2.47 -2.41
CA ALA A 93 13.23 -3.42 -1.78
C ALA A 93 14.30 -2.76 -0.90
N TYR A 94 14.61 -1.49 -1.15
CA TYR A 94 15.55 -0.71 -0.37
C TYR A 94 14.93 -0.17 0.93
N VAL A 95 13.68 0.31 0.89
CA VAL A 95 13.00 0.88 2.07
C VAL A 95 12.27 -0.16 2.94
N LEU A 96 11.95 -1.32 2.37
CA LEU A 96 11.25 -2.41 3.05
C LEU A 96 12.24 -3.35 3.74
N ARG A 97 12.01 -3.62 5.03
CA ARG A 97 12.83 -4.53 5.82
C ARG A 97 12.69 -5.98 5.33
N PRO A 98 13.70 -6.84 5.52
CA PRO A 98 13.52 -8.29 5.32
C PRO A 98 12.35 -8.85 6.13
N GLY A 99 11.57 -9.74 5.53
CA GLY A 99 10.30 -10.23 6.08
C GLY A 99 9.13 -9.24 6.00
N GLY A 100 9.35 -8.00 5.54
CA GLY A 100 8.29 -7.04 5.24
C GLY A 100 7.43 -7.48 4.04
N ILE A 101 6.21 -6.97 3.94
CA ILE A 101 5.23 -7.45 2.94
C ILE A 101 4.77 -6.31 2.02
N VAL A 102 4.74 -6.58 0.73
CA VAL A 102 4.07 -5.76 -0.28
C VAL A 102 2.67 -6.32 -0.52
N TYR A 103 1.64 -5.51 -0.30
CA TYR A 103 0.24 -5.84 -0.55
C TYR A 103 -0.20 -5.17 -1.85
N THR A 104 -0.67 -5.94 -2.81
CA THR A 104 -1.24 -5.41 -4.06
C THR A 104 -2.70 -5.82 -4.17
N VAL A 105 -3.56 -4.85 -4.48
CA VAL A 105 -5.00 -5.08 -4.74
C VAL A 105 -5.41 -4.27 -5.97
N THR A 106 -6.15 -4.86 -6.89
CA THR A 106 -6.72 -4.16 -8.05
C THR A 106 -7.99 -4.85 -8.53
N ASP A 107 -8.87 -4.11 -9.19
CA ASP A 107 -10.05 -4.59 -9.91
C ASP A 107 -9.77 -4.90 -11.39
N VAL A 108 -8.53 -4.76 -11.84
CA VAL A 108 -8.11 -4.98 -13.23
C VAL A 108 -7.17 -6.18 -13.31
N GLU A 109 -7.64 -7.26 -13.94
CA GLU A 109 -6.89 -8.52 -14.09
C GLU A 109 -5.54 -8.31 -14.81
N ASP A 110 -5.52 -7.59 -15.93
CA ASP A 110 -4.29 -7.28 -16.66
C ASP A 110 -3.24 -6.55 -15.81
N LEU A 111 -3.68 -5.70 -14.89
CA LEU A 111 -2.78 -5.00 -13.98
C LEU A 111 -2.28 -5.96 -12.91
N HIS A 112 -3.14 -6.82 -12.38
CA HIS A 112 -2.76 -7.86 -11.43
C HIS A 112 -1.68 -8.79 -12.01
N LEU A 113 -1.94 -9.37 -13.19
CA LEU A 113 -0.98 -10.23 -13.88
C LEU A 113 0.36 -9.52 -14.13
N TRP A 114 0.30 -8.24 -14.50
CA TRP A 114 1.50 -7.45 -14.70
C TRP A 114 2.28 -7.22 -13.39
N MET A 115 1.61 -6.89 -12.29
CA MET A 115 2.26 -6.70 -10.99
C MET A 115 2.88 -8.01 -10.50
N VAL A 116 2.15 -9.12 -10.59
CA VAL A 116 2.62 -10.46 -10.21
C VAL A 116 3.87 -10.83 -11.01
N ALA A 117 3.83 -10.72 -12.35
CA ALA A 117 4.96 -11.09 -13.20
C ALA A 117 6.24 -10.28 -12.87
N HIS A 118 6.12 -8.99 -12.58
CA HIS A 118 7.28 -8.16 -12.24
C HIS A 118 7.81 -8.43 -10.83
N LEU A 119 6.92 -8.67 -9.86
CA LEU A 119 7.30 -8.98 -8.48
C LEU A 119 7.94 -10.38 -8.37
N GLU A 120 7.39 -11.38 -9.06
CA GLU A 120 7.95 -12.75 -9.12
C GLU A 120 9.32 -12.78 -9.81
N ALA A 121 9.50 -11.98 -10.87
CA ALA A 121 10.78 -11.88 -11.57
C ALA A 121 11.86 -11.12 -10.78
N PHE A 122 11.48 -10.35 -9.75
CA PHE A 122 12.43 -9.52 -9.01
C PHE A 122 13.09 -10.32 -7.86
N PRO A 123 14.42 -10.46 -7.81
CA PRO A 123 15.10 -11.39 -6.89
C PRO A 123 14.81 -11.19 -5.41
N ALA A 124 14.44 -9.96 -5.04
CA ALA A 124 14.26 -9.49 -3.68
C ALA A 124 12.89 -9.82 -3.06
N PHE A 125 11.93 -10.34 -3.84
CA PHE A 125 10.58 -10.64 -3.40
C PHE A 125 10.21 -12.11 -3.67
N GLU A 126 9.45 -12.70 -2.75
CA GLU A 126 8.84 -14.02 -2.90
C GLU A 126 7.32 -13.88 -2.78
N ARG A 127 6.57 -14.62 -3.60
CA ARG A 127 5.11 -14.62 -3.53
C ARG A 127 4.65 -15.38 -2.29
N ILE A 128 3.74 -14.78 -1.54
CA ILE A 128 3.01 -15.46 -0.47
C ILE A 128 1.87 -16.27 -1.13
N PRO A 129 1.70 -17.57 -0.80
CA PRO A 129 0.59 -18.37 -1.30
C PRO A 129 -0.77 -17.69 -1.10
N ASP A 130 -1.68 -17.85 -2.06
CA ASP A 130 -2.95 -17.12 -2.05
C ASP A 130 -3.82 -17.49 -0.85
N ASP A 131 -3.76 -18.73 -0.36
CA ASP A 131 -4.43 -19.19 0.85
C ASP A 131 -3.87 -18.50 2.12
N GLU A 132 -2.55 -18.44 2.27
CA GLU A 132 -1.90 -17.69 3.37
C GLU A 132 -2.26 -16.20 3.28
N ALA A 133 -2.21 -15.63 2.08
CA ALA A 133 -2.54 -14.23 1.84
C ALA A 133 -3.99 -13.89 2.24
N MET A 134 -4.94 -14.79 1.98
CA MET A 134 -6.33 -14.61 2.36
C MET A 134 -6.57 -14.71 3.87
N THR A 135 -5.69 -15.37 4.61
CA THR A 135 -5.74 -15.46 6.08
C THR A 135 -5.03 -14.31 6.80
N ASP A 136 -4.28 -13.46 6.09
CA ASP A 136 -3.62 -12.29 6.70
C ASP A 136 -4.68 -11.34 7.31
N PRO A 137 -4.54 -10.92 8.58
CA PRO A 137 -5.52 -10.07 9.26
C PRO A 137 -5.74 -8.70 8.59
N VAL A 138 -4.80 -8.26 7.75
CA VAL A 138 -4.88 -7.00 7.00
C VAL A 138 -5.73 -7.16 5.73
N THR A 139 -5.86 -8.37 5.19
CA THR A 139 -6.55 -8.67 3.92
C THR A 139 -8.00 -8.15 3.86
N PRO A 140 -8.85 -8.38 4.88
CA PRO A 140 -10.22 -7.84 4.88
C PRO A 140 -10.27 -6.32 4.76
N HIS A 141 -9.30 -5.63 5.35
CA HIS A 141 -9.24 -4.16 5.35
C HIS A 141 -8.79 -3.60 3.99
N ILE A 142 -7.78 -4.19 3.35
CA ILE A 142 -7.29 -3.69 2.06
C ILE A 142 -8.29 -3.95 0.92
N LEU A 143 -9.13 -4.98 1.04
CA LEU A 143 -10.17 -5.28 0.06
C LEU A 143 -11.39 -4.35 0.18
N ASN A 144 -11.75 -3.93 1.40
CA ASN A 144 -13.08 -3.36 1.67
C ASN A 144 -13.10 -2.02 2.44
N ALA A 145 -11.99 -1.59 3.06
CA ALA A 145 -11.97 -0.35 3.84
C ALA A 145 -11.79 0.91 2.96
N THR A 146 -11.17 0.78 1.79
CA THR A 146 -10.94 1.90 0.87
C THR A 146 -12.19 2.26 0.08
N GLU A 147 -12.33 3.53 -0.33
CA GLU A 147 -13.47 3.96 -1.14
C GLU A 147 -13.57 3.22 -2.48
N GLU A 148 -12.42 2.90 -3.11
CA GLU A 148 -12.39 2.12 -4.35
C GLU A 148 -12.80 0.67 -4.10
N GLY A 149 -12.33 0.04 -3.01
CA GLY A 149 -12.74 -1.32 -2.63
C GLY A 149 -14.24 -1.44 -2.37
N LYS A 150 -14.84 -0.45 -1.69
CA LYS A 150 -16.30 -0.37 -1.49
C LYS A 150 -17.05 -0.18 -2.81
N LYS A 151 -16.50 0.62 -3.73
CA LYS A 151 -17.09 0.87 -5.05
C LYS A 151 -17.10 -0.40 -5.91
N VAL A 152 -16.00 -1.15 -5.92
CA VAL A 152 -15.90 -2.43 -6.64
C VAL A 152 -16.93 -3.42 -6.08
N GLU A 153 -17.09 -3.49 -4.76
CA GLU A 153 -18.11 -4.34 -4.11
C GLU A 153 -19.53 -3.98 -4.55
N ARG A 154 -19.89 -2.68 -4.50
CA ARG A 154 -21.21 -2.19 -4.94
C ARG A 154 -21.51 -2.56 -6.40
N ASN A 155 -20.48 -2.59 -7.24
CA ASN A 155 -20.57 -2.92 -8.65
C ASN A 155 -20.46 -4.43 -8.93
N LYS A 156 -20.33 -5.27 -7.89
CA LYS A 156 -20.08 -6.73 -8.00
C LYS A 156 -18.85 -7.05 -8.86
N GLY A 157 -17.85 -6.16 -8.85
CA GLY A 157 -16.58 -6.35 -9.54
C GLY A 157 -15.67 -7.32 -8.78
N GLN A 158 -14.77 -7.98 -9.50
CA GLN A 158 -13.76 -8.84 -8.89
C GLN A 158 -12.61 -8.00 -8.32
N LYS A 159 -11.99 -8.50 -7.25
CA LYS A 159 -10.81 -7.90 -6.63
C LYS A 159 -9.69 -8.93 -6.66
N TRP A 160 -8.61 -8.58 -7.32
CA TRP A 160 -7.41 -9.39 -7.45
C TRP A 160 -6.39 -8.95 -6.40
N ILE A 161 -5.88 -9.91 -5.64
CA ILE A 161 -4.94 -9.68 -4.54
C ILE A 161 -3.67 -10.50 -4.78
N ALA A 162 -2.51 -9.90 -4.50
CA ALA A 162 -1.26 -10.65 -4.39
C ALA A 162 -0.36 -10.01 -3.33
N LEU A 163 0.21 -10.86 -2.47
CA LEU A 163 1.13 -10.47 -1.41
C LEU A 163 2.53 -11.01 -1.71
N PHE A 164 3.54 -10.19 -1.43
CA PHE A 164 4.94 -10.55 -1.64
C PHE A 164 5.78 -10.23 -0.42
N ARG A 165 6.53 -11.21 0.07
CA ARG A 165 7.46 -11.04 1.19
C ARG A 165 8.83 -10.60 0.69
N ARG A 166 9.46 -9.68 1.41
CA ARG A 166 10.83 -9.23 1.16
C ARG A 166 11.80 -10.31 1.65
N LYS A 167 12.58 -10.89 0.74
CA LYS A 167 13.64 -11.84 1.09
C LYS A 167 14.78 -11.14 1.84
N ASP A 168 15.51 -11.91 2.64
CA ASP A 168 16.76 -11.45 3.24
C ASP A 168 17.76 -10.98 2.18
N ARG A 169 18.55 -9.97 2.54
CA ARG A 169 19.65 -9.56 1.70
C ARG A 169 20.71 -10.65 1.77
N PRO A 170 21.20 -11.20 0.64
CA PRO A 170 22.30 -12.13 0.69
C PRO A 170 23.49 -11.44 1.37
N VAL A 171 24.08 -12.13 2.34
CA VAL A 171 25.33 -11.70 2.98
C VAL A 171 26.36 -11.58 1.88
N ARG A 172 26.96 -10.39 1.73
CA ARG A 172 28.12 -10.24 0.84
C ARG A 172 29.31 -10.82 1.58
N GLU A 173 29.89 -11.90 1.06
CA GLU A 173 31.22 -12.37 1.44
C GLU A 173 32.30 -11.33 1.09
#